data_AF-A0A920J8P3-F1
#
_entry.id   AF-A0A920J8P3-F1
#
_cell.length_a   1.000
_cell.length_b   1.000
_cell.length_c   1.000
_cell.angle_alpha   90.00
_cell.angle_beta   90.00
_cell.angle_gamma   90.00
#
_symmetry.space_group_name_H-M   'P 1'
#
loop_
_entity.id
_entity.type
_entity.pdbx_description
1 polymer ?
#
loop_
_entity_poly.entity_id
_entity_poly.type
_entity_poly.pdbx_seq_one_letter_code
_entity_poly.pdbx_strand_id
1 'polypeptide(L)'
;MGCIFLGCLIRECFEEVGVLLARKKDGSKIDLNNKDKDRFVDYREKLISNKISFLEICEREDLFFETTNIVPFSHWITPDIETKRFDTRFFAAEMPKDQPTLHDGNELTNSLWITPKEAIKKAWNGEIKMILPTSKNLEQTFDFNSTNELISFIKIRDLQRSNQFCLNLRKLMASGKVDCQMMRGMKIFSDGKR
;
A
#
# COMPACT_ATOMS: atom_id res chain seq x y z
N MET A 1 18.03 0.41 2.14
CA MET A 1 17.09 0.77 1.05
C MET A 1 15.66 1.10 1.53
N GLY A 2 15.29 0.98 2.82
CA GLY A 2 13.87 0.81 3.22
C GLY A 2 13.00 2.06 3.46
N CYS A 3 13.53 3.13 4.07
CA CYS A 3 12.65 4.16 4.68
C CYS A 3 11.96 5.11 3.68
N ILE A 4 12.62 5.46 2.57
CA ILE A 4 12.07 6.41 1.58
C ILE A 4 10.86 5.79 0.85
N PHE A 5 10.95 4.52 0.47
CA PHE A 5 9.84 3.82 -0.20
C PHE A 5 8.61 3.67 0.72
N LEU A 6 8.82 3.42 2.01
CA LEU A 6 7.70 3.27 2.96
C LEU A 6 6.99 4.60 3.21
N GLY A 7 7.72 5.72 3.34
CA GLY A 7 7.09 7.03 3.52
C GLY A 7 6.23 7.45 2.33
N CYS A 8 6.72 7.25 1.11
CA CYS A 8 5.94 7.51 -0.11
C CYS A 8 4.71 6.59 -0.23
N LEU A 9 4.84 5.31 0.10
CA LEU A 9 3.72 4.36 0.08
C LEU A 9 2.59 4.77 1.05
N ILE A 10 2.96 5.16 2.27
CA ILE A 10 2.01 5.56 3.31
C ILE A 10 1.34 6.89 2.94
N ARG A 11 2.11 7.84 2.36
CA ARG A 11 1.57 9.09 1.83
C ARG A 11 0.50 8.83 0.76
N GLU A 12 0.84 8.06 -0.28
CA GLU A 12 -0.08 7.74 -1.38
C GLU A 12 -1.37 7.07 -0.86
N CYS A 13 -1.23 6.13 0.07
CA CYS A 13 -2.38 5.49 0.70
C CYS A 13 -3.30 6.50 1.43
N PHE A 14 -2.71 7.44 2.16
CA PHE A 14 -3.47 8.47 2.84
C PHE A 14 -4.15 9.43 1.84
N GLU A 15 -3.47 9.81 0.77
CA GLU A 15 -4.02 10.66 -0.30
C GLU A 15 -5.19 9.98 -1.02
N GLU A 16 -5.05 8.75 -1.48
CA GLU A 16 -6.05 8.06 -2.32
C GLU A 16 -7.25 7.52 -1.53
N VAL A 17 -7.02 6.94 -0.34
CA VAL A 17 -8.05 6.20 0.41
C VAL A 17 -8.24 6.64 1.86
N GLY A 18 -7.50 7.65 2.31
CA GLY A 18 -7.63 8.22 3.67
C GLY A 18 -7.14 7.29 4.79
N VAL A 19 -6.50 6.17 4.44
CA VAL A 19 -5.95 5.23 5.42
C VAL A 19 -4.53 5.64 5.76
N LEU A 20 -4.22 5.72 7.05
CA LEU A 20 -2.91 6.16 7.53
C LEU A 20 -2.26 5.06 8.37
N LEU A 21 -1.20 4.46 7.83
CA LEU A 21 -0.38 3.45 8.51
C LEU A 21 0.69 4.12 9.39
N ALA A 22 0.24 4.83 10.41
CA ALA A 22 1.11 5.53 11.36
C ALA A 22 0.52 5.52 12.78
N ARG A 23 1.36 5.91 13.73
CA ARG A 23 1.04 6.11 15.15
C ARG A 23 1.65 7.43 15.62
N LYS A 24 1.18 7.96 16.73
CA LYS A 24 1.84 9.10 17.38
C LYS A 24 3.08 8.63 18.12
N LYS A 25 4.01 9.54 18.38
CA LYS A 25 5.26 9.29 19.11
C LYS A 25 5.05 8.69 20.50
N ASP A 26 3.96 9.02 21.16
CA ASP A 26 3.55 8.46 22.45
C ASP A 26 3.01 7.02 22.36
N GLY A 27 2.93 6.46 21.15
CA GLY A 27 2.39 5.13 20.89
C GLY A 27 0.86 5.10 20.85
N SER A 28 0.17 6.23 20.91
CA SER A 28 -1.28 6.26 20.69
C SER A 28 -1.62 6.10 19.20
N LYS A 29 -2.80 5.53 18.95
CA LYS A 29 -3.36 5.44 17.60
C LYS A 29 -3.97 6.78 17.19
N ILE A 30 -3.96 7.08 15.90
CA ILE A 30 -4.72 8.21 15.34
C ILE A 30 -6.17 7.75 15.16
N ASP A 31 -7.11 8.47 15.77
CA ASP A 31 -8.54 8.13 15.72
C ASP A 31 -9.23 8.88 14.57
N LEU A 32 -9.08 8.33 13.37
CA LEU A 32 -9.68 8.87 12.15
C LEU A 32 -11.20 8.68 12.08
N ASN A 33 -11.81 7.95 13.01
CA ASN A 33 -13.26 7.75 13.07
C ASN A 33 -13.98 8.79 13.93
N ASN A 34 -13.26 9.41 14.86
CA ASN A 34 -13.86 10.34 15.82
C ASN A 34 -12.94 11.54 16.06
N LYS A 35 -12.07 11.50 17.09
CA LYS A 35 -11.39 12.70 17.59
C LYS A 35 -10.48 13.40 16.58
N ASP A 36 -9.79 12.63 15.74
CA ASP A 36 -8.81 13.15 14.78
C ASP A 36 -9.40 13.29 13.36
N LYS A 37 -10.64 12.85 13.13
CA LYS A 37 -11.27 12.76 11.80
C LYS A 37 -11.20 14.07 11.00
N ASP A 38 -11.83 15.14 11.49
CA ASP A 38 -11.99 16.38 10.72
C ASP A 38 -10.64 17.04 10.41
N ARG A 39 -9.70 16.95 11.36
CA ARG A 39 -8.34 17.46 11.19
C ARG A 39 -7.58 16.73 10.09
N PHE A 40 -7.68 15.40 10.03
CA PHE A 40 -7.01 14.61 9.00
C PHE A 40 -7.71 14.69 7.65
N VAL A 41 -9.03 14.92 7.61
CA VAL A 41 -9.74 15.25 6.36
C VAL A 41 -9.20 16.57 5.79
N ASP A 42 -9.09 17.62 6.59
CA ASP A 42 -8.50 18.91 6.17
C ASP A 42 -7.04 18.77 5.72
N TYR A 43 -6.22 18.00 6.45
CA TYR A 43 -4.85 17.71 6.00
C TYR A 43 -4.81 17.02 4.66
N ARG A 44 -5.70 16.05 4.43
CA ARG A 44 -5.76 15.31 3.17
C ARG A 44 -6.13 16.23 2.01
N GLU A 45 -7.12 17.11 2.18
CA GLU A 45 -7.50 18.10 1.16
C GLU A 45 -6.35 19.06 0.85
N LYS A 46 -5.63 19.53 1.87
CA LYS A 46 -4.45 20.38 1.70
C LYS A 46 -3.31 19.64 1.02
N LEU A 47 -3.13 18.35 1.31
CA LEU A 47 -2.11 17.51 0.71
C LEU A 47 -2.39 17.29 -0.79
N ILE A 48 -3.62 16.90 -1.14
CA ILE A 48 -4.06 16.73 -2.54
C ILE A 48 -3.92 18.05 -3.33
N SER A 49 -4.22 19.19 -2.71
CA SER A 49 -4.07 20.51 -3.32
C SER A 49 -2.65 21.10 -3.26
N ASN A 50 -1.65 20.32 -2.83
CA ASN A 50 -0.25 20.73 -2.67
C ASN A 50 -0.04 21.97 -1.78
N LYS A 51 -0.95 22.21 -0.83
CA LYS A 51 -0.88 23.32 0.14
C LYS A 51 -0.10 22.96 1.41
N ILE A 52 0.16 21.68 1.64
CA ILE A 52 0.98 21.17 2.74
C ILE A 52 1.74 19.94 2.25
N SER A 53 2.98 19.75 2.71
CA SER A 53 3.71 18.50 2.46
C SER A 53 3.32 17.41 3.46
N PHE A 54 3.46 16.14 3.06
CA PHE A 54 3.23 15.02 3.99
C PHE A 54 4.22 15.02 5.16
N LEU A 55 5.45 15.51 4.93
CA LEU A 55 6.45 15.68 5.98
C LEU A 55 5.96 16.66 7.06
N GLU A 56 5.41 17.81 6.66
CA GLU A 56 4.84 18.77 7.61
C GLU A 56 3.69 18.18 8.43
N ILE A 57 2.84 17.33 7.84
CA ILE A 57 1.78 16.62 8.58
C ILE A 57 2.43 15.69 9.63
N CYS A 58 3.47 14.95 9.23
CA CYS A 58 4.19 14.06 10.14
C CYS A 58 4.84 14.82 11.32
N GLU A 59 5.42 15.99 11.06
CA GLU A 59 6.04 16.82 12.09
C GLU A 59 5.00 17.44 13.04
N ARG A 60 3.88 17.94 12.51
CA ARG A 60 2.82 18.56 13.33
C ARG A 60 2.09 17.58 14.24
N GLU A 61 1.94 16.34 13.78
CA GLU A 61 1.18 15.30 14.48
C GLU A 61 2.09 14.26 15.17
N ASP A 62 3.41 14.50 15.19
CA ASP A 62 4.41 13.61 15.78
C ASP A 62 4.27 12.14 15.28
N LEU A 63 4.15 11.96 13.96
CA LEU A 63 3.83 10.66 13.35
C LEU A 63 5.06 9.75 13.21
N PHE A 64 4.84 8.48 13.51
CA PHE A 64 5.76 7.36 13.29
C PHE A 64 5.08 6.31 12.43
N PHE A 65 5.74 5.90 11.34
CA PHE A 65 5.17 4.93 10.40
C PHE A 65 5.10 3.52 10.99
N GLU A 66 3.92 2.89 10.88
CA GLU A 66 3.71 1.51 11.33
C GLU A 66 4.05 0.55 10.17
N THR A 67 5.32 0.16 10.08
CA THR A 67 5.83 -0.65 8.96
C THR A 67 5.76 -2.15 9.22
N THR A 68 5.49 -2.58 10.45
CA THR A 68 5.50 -3.99 10.87
C THR A 68 4.49 -4.84 10.10
N ASN A 69 3.41 -4.23 9.65
CA ASN A 69 2.32 -4.91 8.94
C ASN A 69 2.29 -4.60 7.44
N ILE A 70 3.36 -4.02 6.89
CA ILE A 70 3.53 -3.76 5.46
C ILE A 70 4.56 -4.76 4.92
N VAL A 71 4.20 -5.49 3.86
CA VAL A 71 5.09 -6.49 3.25
C VAL A 71 5.19 -6.29 1.74
N PRO A 72 6.37 -6.50 1.13
CA PRO A 72 6.51 -6.50 -0.32
C PRO A 72 5.75 -7.71 -0.90
N PHE A 73 4.79 -7.43 -1.77
CA PHE A 73 3.88 -8.44 -2.30
C PHE A 73 4.38 -9.01 -3.63
N SER A 74 4.53 -8.14 -4.63
CA SER A 74 4.97 -8.48 -5.98
C SER A 74 5.66 -7.30 -6.66
N HIS A 75 6.38 -7.58 -7.74
CA HIS A 75 7.09 -6.58 -8.53
C HIS A 75 6.84 -6.88 -10.01
N TRP A 76 6.22 -5.93 -10.70
CA TRP A 76 5.76 -6.08 -12.07
C TRP A 76 6.48 -5.07 -12.94
N ILE A 77 7.18 -5.55 -13.97
CA ILE A 77 7.82 -4.70 -14.96
C ILE A 77 7.10 -4.95 -16.28
N THR A 78 6.55 -3.90 -16.89
CA THR A 78 5.93 -3.99 -18.21
C THR A 78 7.00 -4.42 -19.23
N PRO A 79 6.71 -5.43 -20.07
CA PRO A 79 7.64 -5.89 -21.10
C PRO A 79 8.11 -4.76 -22.03
N ASP A 80 9.31 -4.92 -22.60
CA ASP A 80 9.97 -3.87 -23.42
C ASP A 80 9.24 -3.55 -24.73
N ILE A 81 8.36 -4.42 -25.19
CA ILE A 81 7.59 -4.25 -26.43
C ILE A 81 6.45 -3.24 -26.31
N GLU A 82 6.06 -2.89 -25.07
CA GLU A 82 4.97 -1.95 -24.81
C GLU A 82 5.48 -0.50 -24.86
N THR A 83 4.73 0.37 -25.54
CA THR A 83 5.09 1.80 -25.68
C THR A 83 5.05 2.57 -24.35
N LYS A 84 4.25 2.10 -23.39
CA LYS A 84 4.14 2.68 -22.04
C LYS A 84 4.60 1.64 -21.02
N ARG A 85 5.72 1.91 -20.35
CA ARG A 85 6.33 0.98 -19.40
C ARG A 85 6.08 1.39 -17.97
N PHE A 86 5.85 0.40 -17.10
CA PHE A 86 5.71 0.55 -15.66
C PHE A 86 6.53 -0.50 -14.92
N ASP A 87 7.33 -0.06 -13.96
CA ASP A 87 8.04 -0.81 -12.93
C ASP A 87 7.28 -0.64 -11.62
N THR A 88 6.26 -1.46 -11.42
CA THR A 88 5.33 -1.30 -10.30
C THR A 88 5.66 -2.29 -9.20
N ARG A 89 6.01 -1.76 -8.02
CA ARG A 89 6.13 -2.54 -6.78
C ARG A 89 4.81 -2.50 -6.02
N PHE A 90 4.29 -3.68 -5.71
CA PHE A 90 3.08 -3.84 -4.91
C PHE A 90 3.42 -4.21 -3.49
N PHE A 91 2.66 -3.66 -2.56
CA PHE A 91 2.75 -3.97 -1.14
C PHE A 91 1.41 -4.48 -0.63
N ALA A 92 1.45 -5.38 0.34
CA ALA A 92 0.28 -5.81 1.09
C ALA A 92 0.37 -5.25 2.51
N ALA A 93 -0.75 -4.74 3.02
CA ALA A 93 -0.86 -4.27 4.39
C ALA A 93 -2.16 -4.75 5.05
N GLU A 94 -2.11 -5.00 6.35
CA GLU A 94 -3.31 -5.23 7.16
C GLU A 94 -4.01 -3.89 7.41
N MET A 95 -5.33 -3.85 7.19
CA MET A 95 -6.13 -2.67 7.51
C MET A 95 -6.10 -2.39 9.01
N PRO A 96 -5.71 -1.18 9.46
CA PRO A 96 -5.86 -0.80 10.85
C PRO A 96 -7.31 -1.00 11.32
N LYS A 97 -7.44 -1.60 12.50
CA LYS A 97 -8.72 -1.63 13.20
C LYS A 97 -9.16 -0.18 13.45
N ASP A 98 -10.43 0.09 13.18
CA ASP A 98 -11.07 1.38 13.52
C ASP A 98 -10.60 2.60 12.71
N GLN A 99 -10.17 2.40 11.45
CA GLN A 99 -10.04 3.51 10.49
C GLN A 99 -11.14 3.46 9.42
N PRO A 100 -11.74 4.62 9.05
CA PRO A 100 -12.64 4.69 7.93
C PRO A 100 -11.84 4.68 6.62
N THR A 101 -12.41 4.13 5.56
CA THR A 101 -11.92 4.37 4.20
C THR A 101 -12.71 5.50 3.60
N LEU A 102 -12.05 6.61 3.27
CA LEU A 102 -12.66 7.80 2.67
C LEU A 102 -12.09 7.98 1.26
N HIS A 103 -12.94 8.19 0.26
CA HIS A 103 -12.48 8.40 -1.12
C HIS A 103 -12.12 9.87 -1.37
N ASP A 104 -11.13 10.10 -2.24
CA ASP A 104 -10.76 11.46 -2.67
C ASP A 104 -11.73 12.02 -3.73
N GLY A 105 -12.61 11.17 -4.28
CA GLY A 105 -13.62 11.55 -5.27
C GLY A 105 -13.07 11.93 -6.65
N ASN A 106 -11.75 11.82 -6.90
CA ASN A 106 -11.12 12.32 -8.12
C ASN A 106 -10.73 11.19 -9.09
N GLU A 107 -9.87 10.23 -8.71
CA GLU A 107 -9.45 9.11 -9.60
C GLU A 107 -10.15 7.78 -9.28
N LEU A 108 -10.62 7.60 -8.04
CA LEU A 108 -11.31 6.38 -7.58
C LEU A 108 -12.80 6.66 -7.36
N THR A 109 -13.62 6.43 -8.39
CA THR A 109 -15.06 6.73 -8.33
C THR A 109 -15.87 5.77 -7.45
N ASN A 110 -15.39 4.54 -7.22
CA ASN A 110 -15.98 3.55 -6.31
C ASN A 110 -14.87 2.65 -5.72
N SER A 111 -14.79 2.54 -4.39
CA SER A 111 -14.06 1.43 -3.76
C SER A 111 -15.04 0.43 -3.18
N LEU A 112 -14.70 -0.85 -3.31
CA LEU A 112 -15.57 -1.94 -2.93
C LEU A 112 -14.76 -2.96 -2.13
N TRP A 113 -15.18 -3.17 -0.87
CA TRP A 113 -14.68 -4.28 -0.07
C TRP A 113 -15.35 -5.58 -0.54
N ILE A 114 -14.60 -6.38 -1.29
CA ILE A 114 -15.03 -7.69 -1.81
C ILE A 114 -13.93 -8.71 -1.65
N THR A 115 -14.31 -9.99 -1.62
CA THR A 115 -13.32 -11.05 -1.60
C THR A 115 -12.53 -11.09 -2.93
N PRO A 116 -11.26 -11.51 -2.92
CA PRO A 116 -10.47 -11.66 -4.14
C PRO A 116 -11.15 -12.54 -5.20
N LYS A 117 -11.81 -13.63 -4.78
CA LYS A 117 -12.52 -14.55 -5.68
C LYS A 117 -13.72 -13.88 -6.35
N GLU A 118 -14.50 -13.10 -5.60
CA GLU A 118 -15.63 -12.33 -6.16
C GLU A 118 -15.15 -11.20 -7.08
N ALA A 119 -14.05 -10.53 -6.74
CA ALA A 119 -13.44 -9.51 -7.59
C ALA A 119 -13.05 -10.07 -8.97
N ILE A 120 -12.37 -11.23 -9.01
CA ILE A 120 -12.04 -11.89 -10.28
C ILE A 120 -13.30 -12.28 -11.06
N LYS A 121 -14.31 -12.85 -10.38
CA LYS A 121 -15.57 -13.22 -11.02
C LYS A 121 -16.28 -12.01 -11.65
N LYS A 122 -16.39 -10.90 -10.93
CA LYS A 122 -16.96 -9.64 -11.44
C LYS A 122 -16.17 -9.09 -12.61
N ALA A 123 -14.83 -9.20 -12.58
CA ALA A 123 -13.98 -8.77 -13.69
C ALA A 123 -14.21 -9.61 -14.95
N TRP A 124 -14.32 -10.93 -14.81
CA TRP A 124 -14.64 -11.84 -15.92
C TRP A 124 -16.03 -11.58 -16.51
N ASN A 125 -17.01 -11.19 -15.69
CA ASN A 125 -18.34 -10.81 -16.14
C ASN A 125 -18.39 -9.40 -16.77
N GLY A 126 -17.30 -8.64 -16.79
CA GLY A 126 -17.25 -7.27 -17.30
C GLY A 126 -17.87 -6.22 -16.37
N GLU A 127 -18.20 -6.58 -15.13
CA GLU A 127 -18.81 -5.68 -14.13
C GLU A 127 -17.79 -4.69 -13.53
N ILE A 128 -16.51 -5.08 -13.46
CA ILE A 128 -15.41 -4.22 -13.02
C ILE A 128 -14.24 -4.30 -14.00
N LYS A 129 -13.63 -3.16 -14.31
CA LYS A 129 -12.39 -3.12 -15.09
C LYS A 129 -11.23 -3.57 -14.21
N MET A 130 -10.46 -4.56 -14.66
CA MET A 130 -9.31 -5.06 -13.92
C MET A 130 -8.13 -5.30 -14.85
N ILE A 131 -6.99 -4.67 -14.53
CA ILE A 131 -5.74 -4.86 -15.25
C ILE A 131 -5.05 -6.16 -14.81
N LEU A 132 -4.22 -6.73 -15.69
CA LEU A 132 -3.54 -8.01 -15.47
C LEU A 132 -2.73 -8.09 -14.17
N PRO A 133 -1.90 -7.08 -13.79
CA PRO A 133 -1.18 -7.13 -12.52
C PRO A 133 -2.14 -7.23 -11.32
N THR A 134 -3.28 -6.54 -11.38
CA THR A 134 -4.28 -6.56 -10.30
C THR A 134 -4.90 -7.93 -10.16
N SER A 135 -5.33 -8.58 -11.25
CA SER A 135 -5.95 -9.91 -11.21
C SER A 135 -4.97 -10.98 -10.75
N LYS A 136 -3.75 -10.99 -11.29
CA LYS A 136 -2.70 -11.95 -10.89
C LYS A 136 -2.32 -11.80 -9.41
N ASN A 137 -2.29 -10.57 -8.92
CA ASN A 137 -2.08 -10.32 -7.50
C ASN A 137 -3.25 -10.81 -6.61
N LEU A 138 -4.50 -10.84 -7.10
CA LEU A 138 -5.65 -11.38 -6.36
C LEU A 138 -5.67 -12.91 -6.38
N GLU A 139 -5.32 -13.54 -7.50
CA GLU A 139 -5.21 -15.01 -7.60
C GLU A 139 -4.21 -15.57 -6.59
N GLN A 140 -3.10 -14.86 -6.34
CA GLN A 140 -2.09 -15.24 -5.35
C GLN A 140 -2.62 -15.31 -3.91
N THR A 141 -3.78 -14.73 -3.61
CA THR A 141 -4.36 -14.74 -2.25
C THR A 141 -5.42 -15.83 -2.07
N PHE A 142 -5.70 -16.66 -3.07
CA PHE A 142 -6.84 -17.60 -3.06
C PHE A 142 -6.70 -18.76 -2.06
N ASP A 143 -5.46 -19.12 -1.73
CA ASP A 143 -5.12 -20.24 -0.85
C ASP A 143 -5.01 -19.82 0.62
N PHE A 144 -5.25 -18.55 0.94
CA PHE A 144 -5.19 -18.01 2.29
C PHE A 144 -6.59 -17.75 2.83
N ASN A 145 -6.82 -18.10 4.09
CA ASN A 145 -8.11 -17.93 4.76
C ASN A 145 -8.18 -16.66 5.60
N SER A 146 -7.05 -15.98 5.80
CA SER A 146 -6.98 -14.69 6.49
C SER A 146 -5.84 -13.81 5.99
N THR A 147 -5.97 -12.51 6.23
CA THR A 147 -4.97 -11.47 5.97
C THR A 147 -3.73 -11.72 6.81
N ASN A 148 -3.90 -12.14 8.06
CA ASN A 148 -2.79 -12.45 8.94
C ASN A 148 -1.96 -13.64 8.42
N GLU A 149 -2.63 -14.68 7.92
CA GLU A 149 -1.98 -15.85 7.32
C GLU A 149 -1.18 -15.44 6.06
N LEU A 150 -1.79 -14.65 5.18
CA LEU A 150 -1.14 -14.11 3.98
C LEU A 150 0.12 -13.29 4.32
N ILE A 151 0.00 -12.32 5.23
CA ILE A 151 1.11 -11.45 5.62
C ILE A 151 2.22 -12.26 6.28
N SER A 152 1.88 -13.19 7.17
CA SER A 152 2.85 -14.06 7.84
C SER A 152 3.60 -14.94 6.84
N PHE A 153 2.88 -15.54 5.88
CA PHE A 153 3.49 -16.31 4.80
C PHE A 153 4.48 -15.48 3.98
N ILE A 154 4.10 -14.26 3.58
CA ILE A 154 4.99 -13.36 2.82
C ILE A 154 6.22 -12.99 3.64
N LYS A 155 6.08 -12.68 4.93
CA LYS A 155 7.22 -12.39 5.82
C LYS A 155 8.20 -13.55 5.87
N ILE A 156 7.71 -14.78 6.03
CA ILE A 156 8.55 -15.99 6.06
C ILE A 156 9.26 -16.18 4.71
N ARG A 157 8.52 -16.06 3.60
CA ARG A 157 9.08 -16.13 2.24
C ARG A 157 10.17 -15.08 2.00
N ASP A 158 9.97 -13.85 2.48
CA ASP A 158 10.92 -12.76 2.30
C ASP A 158 12.15 -12.91 3.21
N LEU A 159 12.00 -13.48 4.42
CA LEU A 159 13.13 -13.88 5.25
C LEU A 159 13.98 -14.98 4.58
N GLN A 160 13.34 -15.94 3.93
CA GLN A 160 14.04 -16.98 3.17
C GLN A 160 14.74 -16.41 1.93
N ARG A 161 14.10 -15.47 1.21
CA ARG A 161 14.71 -14.78 0.07
C ARG A 161 15.82 -13.82 0.49
N SER A 162 15.68 -13.09 1.59
CA SER A 162 16.68 -12.16 2.07
C SER A 162 17.95 -12.87 2.55
N ASN A 163 17.86 -14.08 3.10
CA ASN A 163 19.02 -14.94 3.32
C ASN A 163 19.78 -15.28 2.02
N GLN A 164 19.09 -15.48 0.90
CA GLN A 164 19.71 -15.67 -0.42
C GLN A 164 20.14 -14.34 -1.08
N PHE A 165 19.45 -13.24 -0.79
CA PHE A 165 19.66 -11.91 -1.37
C PHE A 165 20.82 -11.16 -0.70
N CYS A 166 21.07 -11.37 0.60
CA CYS A 166 22.24 -10.85 1.32
C CYS A 166 23.58 -11.34 0.71
N LEU A 167 23.60 -12.56 0.15
CA LEU A 167 24.73 -13.10 -0.61
C LEU A 167 24.95 -12.37 -1.96
N ASN A 168 23.86 -11.91 -2.59
CA ASN A 168 23.89 -11.25 -3.91
C ASN A 168 24.02 -9.72 -3.84
N LEU A 169 23.55 -9.08 -2.77
CA LEU A 169 23.61 -7.62 -2.55
C LEU A 169 25.04 -7.10 -2.41
N ARG A 170 25.99 -7.91 -1.89
CA ARG A 170 27.42 -7.55 -1.86
C ARG A 170 28.02 -7.30 -3.25
N LYS A 171 27.43 -7.85 -4.32
CA LYS A 171 27.89 -7.65 -5.70
C LYS A 171 27.27 -6.44 -6.40
N LEU A 172 26.08 -5.99 -5.97
CA LEU A 172 25.32 -4.95 -6.69
C LEU A 172 25.58 -3.52 -6.19
N MET A 173 26.07 -3.34 -4.96
CA MET A 173 26.31 -2.02 -4.35
C MET A 173 27.52 -1.25 -4.92
N ALA A 174 28.12 -1.70 -6.04
CA ALA A 174 29.27 -1.06 -6.70
C ALA A 174 28.91 -0.09 -7.84
N SER A 175 27.64 0.14 -8.17
CA SER A 175 27.26 0.88 -9.41
C SER A 175 26.35 2.11 -9.24
N GLY A 176 25.95 2.47 -8.02
CA GLY A 176 25.62 3.86 -7.67
C GLY A 176 24.55 4.63 -8.47
N LYS A 177 23.44 4.01 -8.91
CA LYS A 177 22.23 4.75 -9.37
C LYS A 177 20.94 3.98 -9.08
N VAL A 178 19.91 4.65 -8.55
CA VAL A 178 18.50 4.18 -8.59
C VAL A 178 17.61 5.37 -8.90
N ASP A 179 16.82 5.24 -9.97
CA ASP A 179 15.83 6.18 -10.46
C ASP A 179 14.51 5.99 -9.68
N CYS A 180 13.90 7.09 -9.24
CA CYS A 180 12.68 7.10 -8.45
C CYS A 180 11.52 7.55 -9.34
N GLN A 181 11.03 6.63 -10.17
CA GLN A 181 9.66 6.68 -10.67
C GLN A 181 9.03 5.31 -10.43
N MET A 182 7.75 5.33 -10.04
CA MET A 182 6.85 4.18 -9.85
C MET A 182 6.77 3.57 -8.46
N MET A 183 5.81 4.07 -7.70
CA MET A 183 5.02 3.25 -6.78
C MET A 183 3.56 3.56 -7.03
N ARG A 184 2.83 2.64 -7.64
CA ARG A 184 1.36 2.66 -7.64
C ARG A 184 0.88 1.29 -7.15
N GLY A 185 0.24 1.26 -5.99
CA GLY A 185 -0.50 0.08 -5.53
C GLY A 185 -0.04 -0.47 -4.18
N MET A 186 -0.55 0.13 -3.10
CA MET A 186 -0.74 -0.63 -1.85
C MET A 186 -2.08 -1.35 -1.94
N LYS A 187 -2.08 -2.66 -1.66
CA LYS A 187 -3.32 -3.42 -1.45
C LYS A 187 -3.52 -3.58 0.06
N ILE A 188 -4.60 -3.00 0.56
CA ILE A 188 -5.01 -3.16 1.95
C ILE A 188 -6.00 -4.34 2.03
N PHE A 189 -5.72 -5.27 2.92
CA PHE A 189 -6.57 -6.43 3.17
C PHE A 189 -7.25 -6.33 4.54
N SER A 190 -8.48 -6.84 4.63
CA SER A 190 -9.28 -6.89 5.86
C SER A 190 -10.06 -8.20 5.89
N ASP A 191 -10.06 -8.89 7.04
CA ASP A 191 -10.75 -10.17 7.22
C ASP A 191 -12.26 -10.03 7.51
N GLY A 192 -12.77 -8.80 7.58
CA GLY A 192 -14.18 -8.50 7.84
C GLY A 192 -14.87 -7.75 6.69
N LYS A 193 -16.18 -7.95 6.55
CA LYS A 193 -17.05 -7.06 5.75
C LYS A 193 -17.06 -5.69 6.42
N ARG A 194 -16.64 -4.65 5.70
CA ARG A 194 -16.74 -3.24 6.11
C ARG A 194 -17.61 -2.50 5.12
#